data_AF-A0A6G0V1L8-F1
#
_entry.id   AF-A0A6G0V1L8-F1
#
_cell.length_a   1.000
_cell.length_b   1.000
_cell.length_c   1.000
_cell.angle_alpha   90.00
_cell.angle_beta   90.00
_cell.angle_gamma   90.00
#
_symmetry.space_group_name_H-M   'P 1'
#
loop_
_entity.id
_entity.type
_entity.pdbx_description
1 polymer ?
#
loop_
_entity_poly.entity_id
_entity_poly.type
_entity_poly.pdbx_seq_one_letter_code
_entity_poly.pdbx_strand_id
1 'polypeptide(L)'
;MPKVVVDGIPVKVEMIYFDDFCDLMKEKGYKVSEVTEWAVQTKDEEKFYDSEEFLKDANKYFSMSLPNLIQTSARLWLACVYMVKDYYLQIGIHAVSHRSLKFLMKFAVNYSSTFGMISDLMEGWDFSEQFHQFSYGEQNFKSSEFESRKVAVEYFVHNFASIDKSAVYEGIMKLVDCPRNDIEFKNQFGNTYLGKKEYQFKYKAF
;
A
#
# COMPACT_ATOMS: atom_id res chain seq x y z
N MET A 1 -14.39 2.35 -25.40
CA MET A 1 -15.00 1.76 -24.19
C MET A 1 -15.91 2.80 -23.57
N PRO A 2 -17.24 2.70 -23.78
CA PRO A 2 -18.23 3.53 -23.11
C PRO A 2 -18.16 3.36 -21.57
N LYS A 3 -18.68 4.35 -20.86
CA LYS A 3 -18.45 4.50 -19.41
C LYS A 3 -19.79 4.76 -18.72
N VAL A 4 -19.98 4.06 -17.60
CA VAL A 4 -21.22 4.07 -16.85
C VAL A 4 -20.92 4.23 -15.36
N VAL A 5 -21.78 4.91 -14.63
CA VAL A 5 -21.72 4.98 -13.18
C VAL A 5 -22.80 4.06 -12.61
N VAL A 6 -22.39 3.11 -11.76
CA VAL A 6 -23.26 2.17 -11.06
C VAL A 6 -23.17 2.50 -9.57
N ASP A 7 -24.25 2.98 -8.96
CA ASP A 7 -24.30 3.41 -7.55
C ASP A 7 -23.19 4.41 -7.15
N GLY A 8 -22.86 5.34 -8.07
CA GLY A 8 -21.81 6.33 -7.84
C GLY A 8 -20.39 5.82 -8.10
N ILE A 9 -20.22 4.56 -8.51
CA ILE A 9 -18.92 3.98 -8.88
C ILE A 9 -18.75 3.99 -10.41
N PRO A 10 -17.70 4.61 -10.96
CA PRO A 10 -17.44 4.60 -12.39
C PRO A 10 -16.90 3.23 -12.85
N VAL A 11 -17.53 2.67 -13.89
CA VAL A 11 -17.18 1.39 -14.52
C VAL A 11 -16.90 1.62 -16.01
N LYS A 12 -15.81 1.02 -16.49
CA LYS A 12 -15.48 0.97 -17.93
C LYS A 12 -16.00 -0.34 -18.51
N VAL A 13 -16.78 -0.27 -19.57
CA VAL A 13 -17.34 -1.46 -20.24
C VAL A 13 -16.90 -1.44 -21.70
N GLU A 14 -16.63 -2.62 -22.26
CA GLU A 14 -16.40 -2.73 -23.69
C GLU A 14 -17.68 -2.36 -24.45
N MET A 15 -17.51 -1.72 -25.60
CA MET A 15 -18.66 -1.18 -26.34
C MET A 15 -19.65 -2.28 -26.74
N ILE A 16 -19.12 -3.49 -26.99
CA ILE A 16 -19.91 -4.67 -27.35
C ILE A 16 -20.77 -5.22 -26.20
N TYR A 17 -20.46 -4.87 -24.94
CA TYR A 17 -21.20 -5.34 -23.75
C TYR A 17 -21.93 -4.21 -23.03
N PHE A 18 -21.93 -2.99 -23.60
CA PHE A 18 -22.38 -1.81 -22.86
C PHE A 18 -23.87 -1.87 -22.51
N ASP A 19 -24.71 -2.19 -23.49
CA ASP A 19 -26.16 -2.24 -23.31
C ASP A 19 -26.54 -3.39 -22.38
N ASP A 20 -26.02 -4.60 -22.63
CA ASP A 20 -26.23 -5.79 -21.79
C ASP A 20 -25.81 -5.56 -20.34
N PHE A 21 -24.67 -4.88 -20.12
CA PHE A 21 -24.19 -4.53 -18.79
C PHE A 21 -25.13 -3.55 -18.08
N CYS A 22 -25.56 -2.49 -18.77
CA CYS A 22 -26.46 -1.48 -18.21
C CYS A 22 -27.81 -2.09 -17.82
N ASP A 23 -28.35 -2.96 -18.65
CA ASP A 23 -29.66 -3.59 -18.42
C ASP A 23 -29.59 -4.61 -17.27
N LEU A 24 -28.52 -5.42 -17.22
CA LEU A 24 -28.28 -6.32 -16.10
C LEU A 24 -28.18 -5.57 -14.77
N MET A 25 -27.46 -4.44 -14.74
CA MET A 25 -27.29 -3.65 -13.52
C MET A 25 -28.62 -3.02 -13.07
N LYS A 26 -29.44 -2.54 -14.00
CA LYS A 26 -30.80 -2.06 -13.69
C LYS A 26 -31.70 -3.18 -13.17
N GLU A 27 -31.65 -4.37 -13.78
CA GLU A 27 -32.42 -5.54 -13.34
C GLU A 27 -32.06 -5.95 -11.91
N LYS A 28 -30.77 -5.82 -11.55
CA LYS A 28 -30.26 -6.07 -10.19
C LYS A 28 -30.56 -4.94 -9.20
N GLY A 29 -31.22 -3.88 -9.62
CA GLY A 29 -31.66 -2.77 -8.77
C GLY A 29 -30.60 -1.68 -8.54
N TYR A 30 -29.50 -1.69 -9.29
CA TYR A 30 -28.48 -0.64 -9.21
C TYR A 30 -28.90 0.63 -9.95
N LYS A 31 -28.47 1.80 -9.47
CA LYS A 31 -28.65 3.08 -10.16
C LYS A 31 -27.57 3.23 -11.23
N VAL A 32 -27.98 3.17 -12.49
CA VAL A 32 -27.11 3.29 -13.67
C VAL A 32 -27.29 4.67 -14.30
N SER A 33 -26.19 5.41 -14.48
CA SER A 33 -26.17 6.66 -15.26
C SER A 33 -25.03 6.68 -16.27
N GLU A 34 -25.35 7.04 -17.51
CA GLU A 34 -24.36 7.25 -18.57
C GLU A 34 -23.60 8.56 -18.35
N VAL A 35 -22.30 8.54 -18.66
CA VAL A 35 -21.44 9.71 -18.49
C VAL A 35 -20.82 10.05 -19.85
N THR A 36 -21.25 11.17 -20.44
CA THR A 36 -20.81 11.65 -21.76
C THR A 36 -19.43 12.29 -21.72
N GLU A 37 -19.04 12.91 -20.61
CA GLU A 37 -17.72 13.49 -20.40
C GLU A 37 -17.25 13.18 -18.99
N TRP A 38 -15.97 12.84 -18.83
CA TRP A 38 -15.38 12.96 -17.50
C TRP A 38 -15.60 14.42 -17.11
N ALA A 39 -16.12 14.69 -15.90
CA ALA A 39 -15.53 15.81 -15.18
C ALA A 39 -14.03 15.54 -15.29
N VAL A 40 -13.37 16.27 -16.17
CA VAL A 40 -11.94 16.16 -16.40
C VAL A 40 -11.40 16.29 -15.00
N GLN A 41 -10.97 15.18 -14.40
CA GLN A 41 -9.98 15.25 -13.34
C GLN A 41 -8.87 15.99 -14.03
N THR A 42 -8.82 17.29 -13.77
CA THR A 42 -7.71 18.13 -14.16
C THR A 42 -6.47 17.36 -13.74
N LYS A 43 -5.36 17.47 -14.47
CA LYS A 43 -4.10 16.86 -14.01
C LYS A 43 -3.71 17.27 -12.58
N ASP A 44 -4.39 18.26 -12.00
CA ASP A 44 -4.31 18.71 -10.61
C ASP A 44 -5.12 17.86 -9.59
N GLU A 45 -6.01 16.97 -10.05
CA GLU A 45 -6.83 16.05 -9.22
C GLU A 45 -6.38 14.59 -9.30
N GLU A 46 -5.18 14.29 -9.83
CA GLU A 46 -4.55 13.01 -9.52
C GLU A 46 -4.43 12.94 -8.00
N LYS A 47 -5.26 12.10 -7.37
CA LYS A 47 -5.17 11.90 -5.94
C LYS A 47 -3.80 11.31 -5.67
N PHE A 48 -2.91 12.14 -5.15
CA PHE A 48 -1.61 11.69 -4.70
C PHE A 48 -1.83 10.84 -3.47
N TYR A 49 -0.89 9.92 -3.25
CA TYR A 49 -0.95 9.05 -2.08
C TYR A 49 0.40 9.10 -1.39
N ASP A 50 0.38 9.57 -0.15
CA ASP A 50 1.28 9.12 0.90
C ASP A 50 0.62 8.01 1.75
N SER A 51 1.34 7.54 2.78
CA SER A 51 0.82 6.51 3.67
C SER A 51 -0.46 6.93 4.40
N GLU A 52 -0.60 8.20 4.76
CA GLU A 52 -1.78 8.73 5.47
C GLU A 52 -2.99 8.84 4.53
N GLU A 53 -2.78 9.26 3.29
CA GLU A 53 -3.82 9.29 2.26
C GLU A 53 -4.34 7.89 1.94
N PHE A 54 -3.46 6.89 1.95
CA PHE A 54 -3.88 5.49 1.86
C PHE A 54 -4.73 5.06 3.07
N LEU A 55 -4.32 5.40 4.30
CA LEU A 55 -5.12 5.10 5.50
C LEU A 55 -6.49 5.80 5.48
N LYS A 56 -6.54 7.05 5.05
CA LYS A 56 -7.79 7.81 4.90
C LYS A 56 -8.75 7.12 3.94
N ASP A 57 -8.24 6.60 2.82
CA ASP A 57 -9.06 5.87 1.86
C ASP A 57 -9.47 4.49 2.36
N ALA A 58 -8.58 3.77 3.05
CA ALA A 58 -8.93 2.52 3.71
C ALA A 58 -10.12 2.72 4.65
N ASN A 59 -10.06 3.74 5.50
CA ASN A 59 -11.13 4.12 6.42
C ASN A 59 -12.41 4.52 5.69
N LYS A 60 -12.31 5.29 4.59
CA LYS A 60 -13.48 5.65 3.77
C LYS A 60 -14.20 4.42 3.23
N TYR A 61 -13.48 3.45 2.65
CA TYR A 61 -14.09 2.23 2.11
C TYR A 61 -14.66 1.31 3.17
N PHE A 62 -14.03 1.30 4.34
CA PHE A 62 -14.46 0.48 5.47
C PHE A 62 -15.77 1.00 6.09
N SER A 63 -15.93 2.32 6.18
CA SER A 63 -17.10 2.97 6.79
C SER A 63 -18.31 3.15 5.86
N MET A 64 -18.29 2.56 4.66
CA MET A 64 -19.45 2.58 3.76
C MET A 64 -20.61 1.76 4.33
N SER A 65 -21.85 2.09 3.95
CA SER A 65 -23.05 1.34 4.36
C SER A 65 -22.96 -0.15 4.07
N LEU A 66 -22.32 -0.50 2.96
CA LEU A 66 -21.77 -1.82 2.68
C LEU A 66 -20.24 -1.70 2.58
N PRO A 67 -19.47 -2.16 3.59
CA PRO A 67 -18.01 -2.04 3.60
C PRO A 67 -17.36 -2.71 2.39
N ASN A 68 -16.51 -1.98 1.68
CA ASN A 68 -15.72 -2.54 0.57
C ASN A 68 -14.38 -3.07 1.08
N LEU A 69 -14.41 -4.27 1.67
CA LEU A 69 -13.25 -4.87 2.32
C LEU A 69 -12.06 -5.08 1.36
N ILE A 70 -12.31 -5.37 0.08
CA ILE A 70 -11.24 -5.54 -0.92
C ILE A 70 -10.47 -4.22 -1.10
N GLN A 71 -11.19 -3.10 -1.30
CA GLN A 71 -10.54 -1.80 -1.45
C GLN A 71 -9.90 -1.33 -0.14
N THR A 72 -10.52 -1.59 1.01
CA THR A 72 -9.90 -1.33 2.32
C THR A 72 -8.57 -2.06 2.46
N SER A 73 -8.54 -3.37 2.20
CA SER A 73 -7.33 -4.19 2.30
C SER A 73 -6.22 -3.73 1.35
N ALA A 74 -6.58 -3.42 0.10
CA ALA A 74 -5.61 -2.91 -0.87
C ALA A 74 -4.96 -1.59 -0.40
N ARG A 75 -5.73 -0.68 0.19
CA ARG A 75 -5.22 0.60 0.70
C ARG A 75 -4.38 0.44 1.96
N LEU A 76 -4.77 -0.45 2.88
CA LEU A 76 -3.97 -0.77 4.07
C LEU A 76 -2.59 -1.34 3.71
N TRP A 77 -2.54 -2.27 2.74
CA TRP A 77 -1.27 -2.79 2.22
C TRP A 77 -0.40 -1.69 1.61
N LEU A 78 -0.98 -0.85 0.75
CA LEU A 78 -0.25 0.23 0.09
C LEU A 78 0.28 1.27 1.10
N ALA A 79 -0.46 1.55 2.18
CA ALA A 79 0.00 2.42 3.26
C ALA A 79 1.30 1.89 3.90
N CYS A 80 1.34 0.59 4.25
CA CYS A 80 2.53 -0.06 4.79
C CYS A 80 3.71 -0.04 3.82
N VAL A 81 3.49 -0.42 2.55
CA VAL A 81 4.53 -0.40 1.52
C VAL A 81 5.09 1.00 1.34
N TYR A 82 4.22 2.01 1.27
CA TYR A 82 4.65 3.39 1.12
C TYR A 82 5.50 3.83 2.32
N MET A 83 5.06 3.54 3.55
CA MET A 83 5.79 3.91 4.77
C MET A 83 7.20 3.31 4.80
N VAL A 84 7.35 2.01 4.49
CA VAL A 84 8.67 1.35 4.45
C VAL A 84 9.54 1.91 3.32
N LYS A 85 8.96 2.16 2.14
CA LYS A 85 9.72 2.77 1.02
C LYS A 85 10.19 4.17 1.36
N ASP A 86 9.32 5.03 1.87
CA ASP A 86 9.66 6.41 2.24
C ASP A 86 10.78 6.40 3.29
N TYR A 87 10.65 5.59 4.33
CA TYR A 87 11.65 5.43 5.37
C TYR A 87 13.05 5.11 4.81
N TYR A 88 13.15 4.11 3.94
CA TYR A 88 14.44 3.68 3.40
C TYR A 88 15.00 4.64 2.35
N LEU A 89 14.13 5.28 1.56
CA LEU A 89 14.55 6.30 0.60
C LEU A 89 15.11 7.54 1.31
N GLN A 90 14.58 7.92 2.48
CA GLN A 90 15.14 9.00 3.30
C GLN A 90 16.57 8.74 3.78
N ILE A 91 17.00 7.48 3.85
CA ILE A 91 18.38 7.09 4.16
C ILE A 91 19.16 6.61 2.93
N GLY A 92 18.65 6.87 1.72
CA GLY A 92 19.35 6.62 0.46
C GLY A 92 19.38 5.16 0.01
N ILE A 93 18.43 4.33 0.47
CA ILE A 93 18.28 2.93 0.08
C ILE A 93 16.96 2.74 -0.68
N HIS A 94 17.05 2.23 -1.91
CA HIS A 94 15.90 1.98 -2.75
C HIS A 94 15.58 0.48 -2.79
N ALA A 95 14.52 0.09 -2.08
CA ALA A 95 13.96 -1.25 -2.09
C ALA A 95 13.07 -1.45 -3.33
N VAL A 96 13.46 -2.36 -4.23
CA VAL A 96 12.79 -2.52 -5.54
C VAL A 96 11.91 -3.77 -5.64
N SER A 97 12.03 -4.71 -4.70
CA SER A 97 11.25 -5.95 -4.71
C SER A 97 10.42 -6.10 -3.42
N HIS A 98 9.33 -6.85 -3.48
CA HIS A 98 8.55 -7.20 -2.28
C HIS A 98 9.41 -7.94 -1.24
N ARG A 99 10.30 -8.83 -1.69
CA ARG A 99 11.26 -9.54 -0.83
C ARG A 99 12.20 -8.57 -0.10
N SER A 100 12.76 -7.59 -0.82
CA SER A 100 13.63 -6.57 -0.24
C SER A 100 12.90 -5.72 0.79
N LEU A 101 11.65 -5.31 0.53
CA LEU A 101 10.82 -4.57 1.50
C LEU A 101 10.58 -5.37 2.77
N LYS A 102 10.21 -6.64 2.63
CA LYS A 102 9.99 -7.54 3.75
C LYS A 102 11.25 -7.73 4.59
N PHE A 103 12.40 -7.95 3.95
CA PHE A 103 13.68 -8.06 4.64
C PHE A 103 14.02 -6.76 5.38
N LEU A 104 13.95 -5.63 4.68
CA LEU A 104 14.34 -4.32 5.22
C LEU A 104 13.42 -3.90 6.37
N MET A 105 12.11 -4.09 6.25
CA MET A 105 11.18 -3.89 7.36
C MET A 105 11.61 -4.70 8.59
N LYS A 106 11.80 -6.02 8.45
CA LYS A 106 12.25 -6.87 9.56
C LYS A 106 13.60 -6.40 10.12
N PHE A 107 14.51 -5.97 9.26
CA PHE A 107 15.81 -5.46 9.66
C PHE A 107 15.67 -4.22 10.53
N ALA A 108 14.95 -3.20 10.07
CA ALA A 108 14.74 -1.96 10.84
C ALA A 108 14.14 -2.23 12.22
N VAL A 109 13.07 -3.04 12.26
CA VAL A 109 12.36 -3.37 13.50
C VAL A 109 13.28 -4.09 14.47
N ASN A 110 13.97 -5.16 14.04
CA ASN A 110 14.82 -5.93 14.95
C ASN A 110 16.09 -5.19 15.38
N TYR A 111 16.60 -4.28 14.54
CA TYR A 111 17.89 -3.64 14.79
C TYR A 111 17.78 -2.45 15.75
N SER A 112 16.63 -1.75 15.77
CA SER A 112 16.53 -0.45 16.45
C SER A 112 15.24 -0.21 17.24
N SER A 113 14.27 -1.12 17.23
CA SER A 113 13.05 -0.98 18.03
C SER A 113 13.20 -1.56 19.44
N THR A 114 12.37 -1.09 20.37
CA THR A 114 12.24 -1.69 21.70
C THR A 114 11.46 -3.01 21.63
N PHE A 115 11.64 -3.91 22.60
CA PHE A 115 10.99 -5.23 22.60
C PHE A 115 9.46 -5.17 22.41
N GLY A 116 8.77 -4.24 23.09
CA GLY A 116 7.33 -4.06 22.91
C GLY A 116 6.96 -3.62 21.49
N MET A 117 7.69 -2.63 20.96
CA MET A 117 7.47 -2.11 19.61
C MET A 117 7.79 -3.15 18.53
N ILE A 118 8.75 -4.05 18.77
CA ILE A 118 9.07 -5.15 17.83
C ILE A 118 7.84 -6.01 17.57
N SER A 119 7.15 -6.44 18.63
CA SER A 119 5.97 -7.31 18.51
C SER A 119 4.87 -6.61 17.69
N ASP A 120 4.52 -5.39 18.08
CA ASP A 120 3.40 -4.65 17.47
C ASP A 120 3.68 -4.31 15.99
N LEU A 121 4.91 -3.92 15.65
CA LEU A 121 5.27 -3.63 14.26
C LEU A 121 5.35 -4.89 13.40
N MET A 122 5.87 -6.00 13.93
CA MET A 122 5.92 -7.27 13.19
C MET A 122 4.51 -7.78 12.91
N GLU A 123 3.61 -7.71 13.92
CA GLU A 123 2.21 -8.09 13.77
C GLU A 123 1.50 -7.21 12.73
N GLY A 124 1.65 -5.88 12.81
CA GLY A 124 1.07 -4.96 11.83
C GLY A 124 1.53 -5.25 10.39
N TRP A 125 2.81 -5.57 10.18
CA TRP A 125 3.29 -5.98 8.87
C TRP A 125 2.68 -7.31 8.41
N ASP A 126 2.65 -8.33 9.27
CA ASP A 126 2.12 -9.65 8.91
C ASP A 126 0.61 -9.57 8.58
N PHE A 127 -0.16 -8.69 9.23
CA PHE A 127 -1.53 -8.42 8.83
C PHE A 127 -1.63 -7.63 7.53
N SER A 128 -0.69 -6.71 7.25
CA SER A 128 -0.65 -6.01 5.95
C SER A 128 -0.42 -6.97 4.78
N GLU A 129 0.41 -8.01 4.97
CA GLU A 129 0.63 -9.08 3.97
C GLU A 129 -0.65 -9.90 3.75
N GLN A 130 -1.40 -10.16 4.81
CA GLN A 130 -2.68 -10.86 4.70
C GLN A 130 -3.73 -10.01 3.98
N PHE A 131 -3.74 -8.68 4.20
CA PHE A 131 -4.59 -7.78 3.44
C PHE A 131 -4.19 -7.69 1.96
N HIS A 132 -2.90 -7.73 1.66
CA HIS A 132 -2.41 -7.84 0.29
C HIS A 132 -2.98 -9.07 -0.41
N GLN A 133 -2.86 -10.25 0.21
CA GLN A 133 -3.43 -11.51 -0.29
C GLN A 133 -4.94 -11.44 -0.45
N PHE A 134 -5.66 -10.95 0.56
CA PHE A 134 -7.11 -10.80 0.55
C PHE A 134 -7.58 -9.90 -0.60
N SER A 135 -6.84 -8.83 -0.90
CA SER A 135 -7.18 -7.91 -2.00
C SER A 135 -7.13 -8.56 -3.39
N TYR A 136 -6.43 -9.70 -3.54
CA TYR A 136 -6.41 -10.54 -4.75
C TYR A 136 -7.41 -11.69 -4.71
N GLY A 137 -8.24 -11.79 -3.67
CA GLY A 137 -9.30 -12.80 -3.56
C GLY A 137 -8.95 -14.02 -2.69
N GLU A 138 -7.82 -14.02 -1.99
CA GLU A 138 -7.54 -15.07 -0.99
C GLU A 138 -8.54 -15.01 0.18
N GLN A 139 -9.03 -16.17 0.61
CA GLN A 139 -10.07 -16.28 1.66
C GLN A 139 -9.56 -16.77 3.02
N ASN A 140 -8.25 -16.71 3.25
CA ASN A 140 -7.65 -17.03 4.56
C ASN A 140 -7.96 -15.99 5.65
N PHE A 141 -8.84 -15.04 5.34
CA PHE A 141 -9.15 -13.87 6.16
C PHE A 141 -10.55 -14.00 6.77
N LYS A 142 -10.63 -14.10 8.11
CA LYS A 142 -11.92 -14.06 8.81
C LYS A 142 -12.38 -12.61 8.97
N SER A 143 -13.54 -12.27 8.42
CA SER A 143 -14.11 -10.93 8.53
C SER A 143 -14.30 -10.43 9.97
N SER A 144 -14.48 -11.34 10.93
CA SER A 144 -14.61 -11.01 12.36
C SER A 144 -13.35 -10.40 12.97
N GLU A 145 -12.19 -10.60 12.35
CA GLU A 145 -10.90 -10.08 12.82
C GLU A 145 -10.46 -8.84 12.02
N PHE A 146 -11.30 -8.34 11.10
CA PHE A 146 -10.91 -7.28 10.17
C PHE A 146 -10.54 -5.98 10.89
N GLU A 147 -11.38 -5.55 11.84
CA GLU A 147 -11.18 -4.30 12.59
C GLU A 147 -9.87 -4.32 13.39
N SER A 148 -9.62 -5.37 14.18
CA SER A 148 -8.42 -5.46 15.01
C SER A 148 -7.14 -5.50 14.18
N ARG A 149 -7.15 -6.24 13.06
CA ARG A 149 -6.02 -6.30 12.12
C ARG A 149 -5.79 -4.97 11.42
N LYS A 150 -6.87 -4.26 11.04
CA LYS A 150 -6.78 -2.90 10.50
C LYS A 150 -6.11 -1.96 11.50
N VAL A 151 -6.50 -1.99 12.78
CA VAL A 151 -5.90 -1.16 13.83
C VAL A 151 -4.40 -1.45 13.99
N ALA A 152 -3.99 -2.72 13.94
CA ALA A 152 -2.57 -3.09 13.99
C ALA A 152 -1.78 -2.55 12.77
N VAL A 153 -2.37 -2.57 11.57
CA VAL A 153 -1.76 -1.97 10.37
C VAL A 153 -1.66 -0.44 10.50
N GLU A 154 -2.70 0.23 11.00
CA GLU A 154 -2.66 1.67 11.27
C GLU A 154 -1.57 2.00 12.30
N TYR A 155 -1.44 1.20 13.37
CA TYR A 155 -0.36 1.34 14.33
C TYR A 155 1.01 1.22 13.66
N PHE A 156 1.22 0.21 12.79
CA PHE A 156 2.46 0.08 12.04
C PHE A 156 2.79 1.34 11.25
N VAL A 157 1.84 1.82 10.45
CA VAL A 157 2.05 2.99 9.59
C VAL A 157 2.43 4.22 10.41
N HIS A 158 1.73 4.50 11.52
CA HIS A 158 2.03 5.67 12.35
C HIS A 158 3.36 5.57 13.10
N ASN A 159 3.83 4.37 13.45
CA ASN A 159 4.98 4.20 14.35
C ASN A 159 6.27 3.78 13.66
N PHE A 160 6.22 3.17 12.46
CA PHE A 160 7.43 2.70 11.78
C PHE A 160 8.43 3.82 11.49
N ALA A 161 7.95 5.03 11.19
CA ALA A 161 8.79 6.19 10.94
C ALA A 161 9.66 6.62 12.14
N SER A 162 9.29 6.22 13.36
CA SER A 162 9.99 6.57 14.60
C SER A 162 11.23 5.71 14.87
N ILE A 163 11.45 4.63 14.13
CA ILE A 163 12.66 3.80 14.24
C ILE A 163 13.90 4.64 13.88
N ASP A 164 14.97 4.52 14.66
CA ASP A 164 16.20 5.31 14.47
C ASP A 164 16.87 4.99 13.13
N LYS A 165 16.72 5.94 12.20
CA LYS A 165 17.26 5.89 10.85
C LYS A 165 18.78 5.80 10.81
N SER A 166 19.47 6.45 11.75
CA SER A 166 20.93 6.46 11.81
C SER A 166 21.44 5.08 12.18
N ALA A 167 20.87 4.49 13.23
CA ALA A 167 21.20 3.13 13.66
C ALA A 167 20.92 2.12 12.54
N VAL A 168 19.75 2.19 11.89
CA VAL A 168 19.40 1.30 10.77
C VAL A 168 20.37 1.48 9.60
N TYR A 169 20.71 2.71 9.22
CA TYR A 169 21.67 2.97 8.14
C TYR A 169 23.04 2.37 8.44
N GLU A 170 23.59 2.57 9.64
CA GLU A 170 24.85 1.93 10.06
C GLU A 170 24.77 0.41 9.98
N GLY A 171 23.64 -0.17 10.41
CA GLY A 171 23.39 -1.60 10.30
C GLY A 171 23.40 -2.10 8.86
N ILE A 172 22.78 -1.35 7.93
CA ILE A 172 22.81 -1.70 6.50
C ILE A 172 24.22 -1.58 5.93
N MET A 173 25.00 -0.55 6.28
CA MET A 173 26.37 -0.42 5.78
C MET A 173 27.23 -1.63 6.16
N LYS A 174 27.05 -2.18 7.36
CA LYS A 174 27.70 -3.45 7.76
C LYS A 174 27.28 -4.64 6.88
N LEU A 175 26.02 -4.68 6.42
CA LEU A 175 25.56 -5.71 5.48
C LEU A 175 26.07 -5.51 4.05
N VAL A 176 26.29 -4.26 3.64
CA VAL A 176 26.92 -3.95 2.35
C VAL A 176 28.38 -4.42 2.35
N ASP A 177 29.11 -4.16 3.44
CA ASP A 177 30.50 -4.56 3.60
C ASP A 177 30.66 -6.09 3.79
N CYS A 178 29.68 -6.72 4.43
CA CYS A 178 29.62 -8.16 4.68
C CYS A 178 28.29 -8.76 4.17
N PRO A 179 28.17 -9.01 2.85
CA PRO A 179 26.92 -9.46 2.24
C PRO A 179 26.42 -10.78 2.81
N ARG A 180 25.09 -10.90 2.97
CA ARG A 180 24.40 -12.15 3.26
C ARG A 180 23.73 -12.68 1.99
N ASN A 181 23.51 -13.99 1.92
CA ASN A 181 22.83 -14.61 0.77
C ASN A 181 21.34 -14.27 0.65
N ASP A 182 20.76 -13.57 1.64
CA ASP A 182 19.32 -13.35 1.74
C ASP A 182 18.82 -12.13 0.96
N ILE A 183 19.69 -11.13 0.76
CA ILE A 183 19.41 -9.85 0.09
C ILE A 183 20.65 -9.34 -0.64
N GLU A 184 20.46 -8.77 -1.83
CA GLU A 184 21.55 -8.16 -2.59
C GLU A 184 21.46 -6.63 -2.51
N PHE A 185 22.55 -5.97 -2.07
CA PHE A 185 22.70 -4.52 -2.14
C PHE A 185 23.65 -4.14 -3.27
N LYS A 186 23.15 -3.39 -4.26
CA LYS A 186 23.97 -2.83 -5.34
C LYS A 186 24.28 -1.37 -5.07
N ASN A 187 25.55 -1.01 -5.11
CA ASN A 187 25.98 0.39 -5.15
C ASN A 187 25.61 0.98 -6.51
N GLN A 188 24.45 1.61 -6.56
CA GLN A 188 23.89 2.23 -7.75
C GLN A 188 23.28 3.55 -7.35
N PHE A 189 23.93 4.64 -7.72
CA PHE A 189 23.39 5.97 -7.54
C PHE A 189 22.26 6.25 -8.54
N GLY A 190 21.21 6.91 -8.10
CA GLY A 190 20.15 7.38 -8.99
C GLY A 190 19.05 8.13 -8.25
N ASN A 191 18.06 8.55 -9.03
CA ASN A 191 16.86 9.20 -8.51
C ASN A 191 15.65 8.29 -8.69
N THR A 192 14.70 8.37 -7.78
CA THR A 192 13.40 7.70 -7.88
C THR A 192 12.30 8.58 -7.33
N TYR A 193 11.06 8.28 -7.68
CA TYR A 193 9.89 8.96 -7.17
C TYR A 193 9.09 8.02 -6.28
N LEU A 194 8.62 8.55 -5.16
CA LEU A 194 7.60 7.92 -4.34
C LEU A 194 6.48 8.95 -4.16
N GLY A 195 5.34 8.73 -4.82
CA GLY A 195 4.34 9.77 -5.00
C GLY A 195 4.94 10.98 -5.74
N LYS A 196 4.79 12.18 -5.17
CA LYS A 196 5.37 13.43 -5.69
C LYS A 196 6.81 13.70 -5.22
N LYS A 197 7.30 12.93 -4.26
CA LYS A 197 8.60 13.19 -3.64
C LYS A 197 9.69 12.53 -4.47
N GLU A 198 10.66 13.32 -4.89
CA GLU A 198 11.89 12.83 -5.52
C GLU A 198 12.91 12.47 -4.43
N TYR A 199 13.53 11.31 -4.56
CA TYR A 199 14.58 10.84 -3.66
C TYR A 199 15.83 10.50 -4.46
N GLN A 200 16.97 10.87 -3.90
CA GLN A 200 18.26 10.34 -4.33
C GLN A 200 18.58 9.10 -3.51
N PHE A 201 19.02 8.04 -4.16
CA PHE A 201 19.49 6.82 -3.49
C PHE A 201 20.91 6.47 -3.92
N LYS A 202 21.64 5.83 -3.02
CA LYS A 202 23.01 5.33 -3.24
C LYS A 202 23.03 3.83 -3.47
N TYR A 203 22.07 3.12 -2.88
CA TYR A 203 21.99 1.67 -2.94
C TYR A 203 20.62 1.22 -3.41
N LYS A 204 20.59 0.16 -4.23
CA LYS A 204 19.38 -0.61 -4.53
C LYS A 204 19.42 -1.95 -3.81
N ALA A 205 18.31 -2.33 -3.19
CA ALA A 205 18.15 -3.59 -2.49
C ALA A 205 17.17 -4.50 -3.25
N PHE A 206 17.57 -5.76 -3.52
CA PHE A 206 16.83 -6.74 -4.33
C PHE A 206 16.39 -7.96 -3.53
#